data_AF-A0AAR2KU32-F1
#
_entry.id   AF-A0AAR2KU32-F1
#
_cell.length_a   1.000
_cell.length_b   1.000
_cell.length_c   1.000
_cell.angle_alpha   90.00
_cell.angle_beta   90.00
_cell.angle_gamma   90.00
#
_symmetry.space_group_name_H-M   'P 1'
#
loop_
_entity.id
_entity.type
_entity.pdbx_description
1 polymer ?
#
loop_
_entity_poly.entity_id
_entity_poly.type
_entity_poly.pdbx_seq_one_letter_code
_entity_poly.pdbx_strand_id
1 'polypeptide(L)' 'LTSERNAFWDKAYPEIQDFCQSLGLVFEVVDFRWGVSESVPADHMITELCLQEIESCQKVSTGLSFVVSVAIISEFPS' A
#
# COMPACT_ATOMS: atom_id res chain seq x y z
N LEU A 1 8.99 -2.77 -10.62
CA LEU A 1 8.84 -2.05 -9.33
C LEU A 1 8.99 -0.53 -9.49
N THR A 2 10.11 0.02 -9.97
CA THR A 2 10.27 1.49 -10.10
C THR A 2 9.29 2.11 -11.12
N SER A 3 9.03 1.41 -12.24
CA SER A 3 8.09 1.86 -13.27
C SER A 3 6.63 1.89 -12.79
N GLU A 4 6.17 0.85 -12.10
CA GLU A 4 4.82 0.78 -11.52
C GLU A 4 4.64 1.80 -10.39
N ARG A 5 5.66 1.99 -9.55
CA ARG A 5 5.65 3.00 -8.50
C ARG A 5 5.57 4.41 -9.07
N ASN A 6 6.34 4.70 -10.12
CA ASN A 6 6.24 6.00 -10.79
C ASN A 6 4.87 6.17 -11.45
N ALA A 7 4.34 5.13 -12.10
CA ALA A 7 3.00 5.18 -12.69
C ALA A 7 1.90 5.44 -11.65
N PHE A 8 2.03 4.91 -10.43
CA PHE A 8 1.12 5.23 -9.33
C PHE A 8 1.18 6.72 -8.98
N TRP A 9 2.37 7.27 -8.74
CA TRP A 9 2.51 8.68 -8.36
C TRP A 9 2.15 9.65 -9.49
N ASP A 10 2.51 9.33 -10.73
CA ASP A 10 2.35 10.23 -11.87
C ASP A 10 0.91 10.22 -12.42
N LYS A 11 0.15 9.14 -12.20
CA LYS A 11 -1.19 8.96 -12.81
C LYS A 11 -2.26 8.60 -11.79
N ALA A 12 -2.09 7.49 -11.07
CA ALA A 12 -3.16 6.98 -10.21
C ALA A 12 -3.42 7.89 -9.00
N TYR A 13 -2.37 8.41 -8.36
CA TYR A 13 -2.50 9.25 -7.17
C TYR A 13 -3.31 10.53 -7.42
N PRO A 14 -2.99 11.36 -8.46
CA PRO A 14 -3.79 12.54 -8.78
C PRO A 14 -5.26 12.21 -9.05
N GLU A 15 -5.54 11.18 -9.86
CA GLU A 15 -6.91 10.81 -10.22
C GLU A 15 -7.76 10.38 -9.01
N ILE A 16 -7.17 9.59 -8.09
CA ILE A 16 -7.87 9.15 -6.87
C ILE A 16 -8.03 10.32 -5.89
N GLN A 17 -7.03 11.18 -5.78
CA GLN A 17 -7.10 12.37 -4.92
C GLN A 17 -8.21 13.32 -5.37
N ASP A 18 -8.28 13.63 -6.67
CA ASP A 18 -9.32 14.49 -7.24
C ASP A 18 -10.72 13.89 -7.05
N PHE A 19 -10.85 12.57 -7.25
CA PHE A 19 -12.11 11.86 -7.01
C PHE A 19 -12.56 11.96 -5.55
N CYS A 20 -11.67 11.68 -4.59
CA CYS A 20 -11.99 11.81 -3.17
C CYS A 20 -12.35 13.25 -2.79
N GLN A 21 -11.61 14.24 -3.28
CA GLN A 21 -11.91 15.66 -3.07
C GLN A 21 -13.29 16.04 -3.61
N SER A 22 -13.68 15.53 -4.78
CA SER A 22 -15.00 15.77 -5.37
C SER A 22 -16.16 15.26 -4.49
N LEU A 23 -15.87 14.28 -3.64
CA LEU A 23 -16.81 13.70 -2.66
C LEU A 23 -16.69 14.33 -1.26
N GLY A 24 -15.81 15.32 -1.08
CA GLY A 24 -15.53 15.93 0.23
C GLY A 24 -14.75 15.03 1.19
N LEU A 25 -14.02 14.03 0.65
CA LEU A 25 -13.23 13.07 1.41
C LEU A 25 -11.74 13.42 1.36
N VAL A 26 -11.02 13.07 2.42
CA VAL A 26 -9.56 13.13 2.47
C VAL A 26 -8.99 11.78 2.03
N PHE A 27 -8.04 11.81 1.08
CA PHE A 27 -7.33 10.61 0.61
C PHE A 27 -5.92 10.59 1.20
N GLU A 28 -5.60 9.52 1.94
CA GLU A 28 -4.28 9.30 2.54
C GLU A 28 -3.66 8.00 1.99
N VAL A 29 -2.36 8.04 1.71
CA VAL A 29 -1.60 6.89 1.21
C VAL A 29 -0.49 6.54 2.18
N VAL A 30 -0.39 5.26 2.54
CA VAL A 30 0.65 4.70 3.40
C VAL A 30 1.42 3.63 2.63
N ASP A 31 2.73 3.80 2.45
CA ASP A 31 3.63 2.82 1.80
C ASP A 31 4.59 2.21 2.83
N PHE A 32 4.38 0.92 3.16
CA PHE A 32 5.20 0.17 4.11
C PHE A 32 6.58 -0.22 3.59
N ARG A 33 6.85 -0.08 2.29
CA ARG A 33 8.14 -0.46 1.70
C ARG A 33 9.16 0.66 1.74
N TRP A 34 8.83 1.83 2.28
CA TRP A 34 9.77 2.93 2.41
C TRP A 34 10.52 2.85 3.75
N GLY A 35 11.72 2.26 3.72
CA GLY A 35 12.61 2.19 4.90
C GLY A 35 12.79 0.81 5.54
N VAL A 36 12.20 -0.25 4.98
CA VAL A 36 12.54 -1.62 5.37
C VAL A 36 13.80 -2.03 4.62
N SER A 37 14.93 -2.14 5.34
CA SER A 37 16.19 -2.67 4.81
C SER A 37 15.95 -4.04 4.16
N GLU A 38 16.52 -4.28 2.98
CA GLU A 38 16.47 -5.57 2.26
C GLU A 38 17.03 -6.75 3.08
N SER A 39 17.62 -6.49 4.24
CA SER A 39 18.25 -7.47 5.12
C SER A 39 17.33 -8.10 6.17
N VAL A 40 16.03 -7.75 6.23
CA VAL A 40 15.12 -8.39 7.21
C VAL A 40 14.69 -9.75 6.66
N PRO A 41 14.97 -10.86 7.36
CA PRO A 41 14.48 -12.17 6.96
C PRO A 41 12.95 -12.15 6.92
N ALA A 42 12.42 -12.39 5.72
CA ALA A 42 11.06 -12.84 5.48
C ALA A 42 10.80 -14.05 6.41
N ASP A 43 9.70 -14.17 7.17
CA ASP A 43 8.35 -14.16 6.63
C ASP A 43 7.26 -13.94 7.69
N HIS A 44 7.59 -13.67 8.96
CA HIS A 44 6.56 -13.49 10.01
C HIS A 44 6.43 -12.06 10.54
N MET A 45 7.53 -11.38 10.84
CA MET A 45 7.46 -10.04 11.43
C MET A 45 6.90 -8.98 10.48
N ILE A 46 7.25 -9.02 9.19
CA ILE A 46 6.76 -8.05 8.21
C ILE A 46 5.26 -8.22 7.98
N THR A 47 4.78 -9.46 7.93
CA THR A 47 3.36 -9.77 7.74
C THR A 47 2.52 -9.27 8.92
N GLU A 48 2.98 -9.48 10.14
CA GLU A 48 2.27 -9.04 11.35
C GLU A 48 2.19 -7.51 11.43
N LEU A 49 3.29 -6.80 11.11
CA LEU A 49 3.30 -5.34 11.05
C LEU A 49 2.36 -4.79 9.96
N CYS A 50 2.33 -5.42 8.78
CA CYS A 50 1.39 -5.04 7.72
C CYS A 50 -0.07 -5.24 8.15
N LEU A 51 -0.39 -6.34 8.84
CA LEU A 51 -1.74 -6.61 9.32
C LEU A 51 -2.18 -5.62 10.40
N GLN A 52 -1.29 -5.26 11.33
CA GLN A 52 -1.56 -4.26 12.36
C GLN A 52 -1.88 -2.89 11.75
N GLU A 53 -1.13 -2.45 10.74
CA GLU A 53 -1.42 -1.15 10.14
C GLU A 53 -2.67 -1.18 9.26
N ILE A 54 -2.98 -2.29 8.58
CA ILE A 54 -4.29 -2.45 7.90
C ILE A 54 -5.42 -2.26 8.91
N GLU A 55 -5.31 -2.85 10.11
CA GLU A 55 -6.31 -2.68 11.18
C GLU A 55 -6.38 -1.22 11.68
N SER A 56 -5.23 -0.55 11.82
CA SER A 56 -5.19 0.87 12.16
C SER A 56 -5.91 1.71 11.11
N CYS A 57 -5.57 1.56 9.82
CA CYS A 57 -6.20 2.29 8.71
C CYS A 57 -7.73 2.08 8.67
N GLN A 58 -8.18 0.85 8.93
CA GLN A 58 -9.63 0.55 8.99
C GLN A 58 -10.33 1.26 10.15
N LYS A 59 -9.67 1.42 11.30
CA LYS A 59 -10.26 2.14 12.46
C LYS A 59 -10.37 3.64 12.23
N VAL A 60 -9.45 4.24 11.47
CA VAL A 60 -9.46 5.69 11.20
C VAL A 60 -10.32 6.04 9.96
N SER A 61 -10.54 5.09 9.05
CA SER A 61 -11.31 5.35 7.83
C SER A 61 -12.80 5.58 8.11
N THR A 62 -13.29 6.78 7.80
CA THR A 62 -14.73 7.07 7.68
C THR A 62 -15.23 6.68 6.29
N GLY A 63 -15.35 5.38 6.01
CA GLY A 63 -15.89 4.87 4.74
C GLY A 63 -15.28 3.56 4.25
N LEU A 64 -15.19 3.38 2.92
CA LEU A 64 -14.58 2.19 2.31
C LEU A 64 -13.05 2.17 2.55
N SER A 65 -12.53 0.99 2.87
CA SER A 65 -11.09 0.72 3.00
C SER A 65 -10.66 -0.28 1.92
N PHE A 66 -9.64 0.07 1.12
CA PHE A 66 -9.07 -0.81 0.09
C PHE A 66 -7.67 -1.25 0.48
N VAL A 67 -7.34 -2.53 0.27
CA VAL A 67 -6.01 -3.11 0.52
C VAL A 67 -5.48 -3.68 -0.79
N VAL A 68 -4.27 -3.28 -1.19
CA VAL A 68 -3.58 -3.79 -2.38
C VAL A 68 -2.29 -4.47 -1.95
N SER A 69 -2.15 -5.76 -2.27
CA SER A 69 -0.92 -6.52 -2.00
C SER A 69 -0.24 -6.87 -3.33
N VAL A 70 1.01 -6.44 -3.50
CA VAL A 70 1.86 -6.85 -4.63
C VAL A 70 2.63 -8.08 -4.21
N ALA A 71 2.13 -9.26 -4.57
CA ALA A 71 2.86 -10.51 -4.47
C ALA A 71 3.86 -10.61 -5.62
N ILE A 72 5.15 -10.72 -5.31
CA ILE A 72 6.13 -11.18 -6.30
C ILE A 72 5.91 -12.69 -6.41
N ILE A 73 5.34 -13.14 -7.52
CA ILE A 73 5.34 -14.56 -7.86
C ILE A 73 6.79 -14.90 -8.18
N SER A 74 7.54 -15.33 -7.17
CA SER A 74 8.76 -16.09 -7.41
C SER A 74 8.32 -17.33 -8.17
N GLU A 75 8.62 -17.42 -9.47
CA GLU A 75 8.63 -18.71 -10.13
C GLU A 75 9.50 -19.63 -9.28
N PHE A 76 8.91 -20.70 -8.74
CA PHE A 76 9.66 -21.80 -8.15
C PHE A 76 10.56 -22.37 -9.26
N PRO A 77 11.90 -22.30 -9.16
CA PRO A 77 12.73 -23.11 -10.01
C PRO A 77 12.73 -24.53 -9.43
N SER A 78 12.06 -25.42 -10.18
CA SER A 78 12.01 -26.91 -10.10
C SER A 78 11.57 -27.56 -8.80
#